data_AF-A0A3M2ELJ4-F1
#
_entry.id   AF-A0A3M2ELJ4-F1
#
_cell.length_a   1.000
_cell.length_b   1.000
_cell.length_c   1.000
_cell.angle_alpha   90.00
_cell.angle_beta   90.00
_cell.angle_gamma   90.00
#
_symmetry.space_group_name_H-M   'P 1'
#
loop_
_entity.id
_entity.type
_entity.pdbx_description
1 polymer ?
#
loop_
_entity_poly.entity_id
_entity_poly.type
_entity_poly.pdbx_seq_one_letter_code
_entity_poly.pdbx_strand_id
1 'polypeptide(L)'
;MARPSKRRGRAATRPAPLVARASWWERLPGSAQHGLCLLVLLAISLGFFAPLHFSGRTLAPGDTINWRAMAESMIAYEEATGEPALWATNAFAGMPGYLIKYPKAVPQLDTVPRLLRSFLWPTSHFLFLLIGTYLLVVFLTGNKWGGVLSAAAYGLTTYLPIILVAGHNTKFIALCFAPWLVLAFAYVLRKPSLLAGLLFAIAAAVNLRADHVQITYYFTFLLGVWWIVEGVAAVREGRLAAFGRATGWLVLGSVLALLMVA
;
A
#
# COMPACT_ATOMS: atom_id res chain seq x y z
N MET A 1 -23.06 -84.17 10.56
CA MET A 1 -22.11 -83.06 10.86
C MET A 1 -21.66 -82.42 9.55
N ALA A 2 -22.04 -81.17 9.30
CA ALA A 2 -21.84 -80.47 8.01
C ALA A 2 -20.45 -79.80 7.95
N ARG A 3 -19.80 -79.84 6.77
CA ARG A 3 -18.52 -79.16 6.46
C ARG A 3 -18.72 -77.64 6.32
N PRO A 4 -17.80 -76.78 6.80
CA PRO A 4 -17.91 -75.34 6.61
C PRO A 4 -17.43 -74.94 5.20
N SER A 5 -18.21 -74.08 4.53
CA SER A 5 -17.87 -73.53 3.22
C SER A 5 -16.89 -72.36 3.36
N LYS A 6 -15.78 -72.40 2.61
CA LYS A 6 -14.82 -71.29 2.51
C LYS A 6 -15.41 -70.20 1.61
N ARG A 7 -15.98 -69.14 2.20
CA ARG A 7 -16.28 -67.90 1.46
C ARG A 7 -14.96 -67.18 1.12
N ARG A 8 -14.58 -67.18 -0.16
CA ARG A 8 -13.54 -66.28 -0.70
C ARG A 8 -14.06 -64.85 -0.65
N GLY A 9 -13.50 -64.03 0.26
CA GLY A 9 -13.71 -62.59 0.25
C GLY A 9 -13.15 -61.99 -1.05
N ARG A 10 -13.99 -61.30 -1.83
CA ARG A 10 -13.53 -60.45 -2.93
C ARG A 10 -12.71 -59.30 -2.33
N ALA A 11 -11.44 -59.21 -2.69
CA ALA A 11 -10.62 -58.05 -2.38
C ALA A 11 -11.27 -56.81 -3.00
N ALA A 12 -11.65 -55.84 -2.16
CA ALA A 12 -12.15 -54.55 -2.62
C ALA A 12 -11.00 -53.82 -3.31
N THR A 13 -11.08 -53.67 -4.63
CA THR A 13 -10.20 -52.81 -5.41
C THR A 13 -10.36 -51.38 -4.90
N ARG A 14 -9.33 -50.83 -4.23
CA ARG A 14 -9.28 -49.40 -3.90
C ARG A 14 -9.42 -48.60 -5.20
N PRO A 15 -10.37 -47.65 -5.29
CA PRO A 15 -10.45 -46.79 -6.46
C PRO A 15 -9.13 -46.04 -6.60
N ALA A 16 -8.59 -46.01 -7.82
CA ALA A 16 -7.40 -45.22 -8.13
C ALA A 16 -7.62 -43.77 -7.70
N PRO A 17 -6.61 -43.08 -7.15
CA PRO A 17 -6.76 -41.68 -6.77
C PRO A 17 -7.20 -40.89 -8.01
N LEU A 18 -8.32 -40.16 -7.88
CA LEU A 18 -8.78 -39.23 -8.90
C LEU A 18 -7.66 -38.21 -9.11
N VAL A 19 -6.94 -38.32 -10.22
CA VAL A 19 -5.97 -37.31 -10.64
C VAL A 19 -6.77 -36.04 -10.88
N ALA A 20 -6.77 -35.12 -9.90
CA ALA A 20 -7.43 -33.83 -10.02
C ALA A 20 -6.87 -33.14 -11.26
N ARG A 21 -7.70 -32.98 -12.29
CA ARG A 21 -7.29 -32.31 -13.53
C ARG A 21 -6.93 -30.88 -13.15
N ALA A 22 -5.70 -30.46 -13.47
CA ALA A 22 -5.25 -29.10 -13.26
C ALA A 22 -6.30 -28.12 -13.81
N SER A 23 -6.74 -27.20 -12.95
CA SER A 23 -7.75 -26.20 -13.27
C SER A 23 -7.29 -25.32 -14.44
N TRP A 24 -8.22 -24.67 -15.15
CA TRP A 24 -7.83 -23.74 -16.24
C TRP A 24 -6.86 -22.65 -15.75
N TRP A 25 -7.00 -22.25 -14.49
CA TRP A 25 -6.14 -21.29 -13.81
C TRP A 25 -4.71 -21.79 -13.67
N GLU A 26 -4.51 -23.03 -13.22
CA GLU A 26 -3.19 -23.64 -13.06
C GLU A 26 -2.44 -23.85 -14.38
N ARG A 27 -3.17 -23.91 -15.50
CA ARG A 27 -2.57 -24.07 -16.84
C ARG A 27 -2.02 -22.75 -17.39
N LEU A 28 -2.41 -21.61 -16.84
CA LEU A 28 -1.93 -20.31 -17.29
C LEU A 28 -0.50 -20.04 -16.78
N PRO A 29 0.35 -19.37 -17.58
CA PRO A 29 1.66 -18.94 -17.09
C PRO A 29 1.47 -17.93 -15.94
N GLY A 30 2.43 -17.90 -15.01
CA GLY A 30 2.34 -17.04 -13.82
C GLY A 30 2.15 -15.55 -14.16
N SER A 31 2.76 -15.06 -15.24
CA SER A 31 2.58 -13.69 -15.74
C SER A 31 1.14 -13.42 -16.17
N ALA A 32 0.49 -14.35 -16.88
CA ALA A 32 -0.92 -14.21 -17.27
C ALA A 32 -1.85 -14.26 -16.04
N GLN A 33 -1.54 -15.09 -15.05
CA GLN A 33 -2.27 -15.09 -13.78
C GLN A 33 -2.19 -13.73 -13.07
N HIS A 34 -1.00 -13.13 -12.99
CA HIS A 34 -0.83 -11.78 -12.45
C HIS A 34 -1.59 -10.74 -13.29
N GLY A 35 -1.50 -10.81 -14.62
CA GLY A 35 -2.23 -9.93 -15.53
C GLY A 35 -3.74 -9.97 -15.29
N LEU A 36 -4.33 -11.17 -15.15
CA LEU A 36 -5.76 -11.29 -14.87
C LEU A 36 -6.13 -10.70 -13.50
N CYS A 37 -5.33 -10.96 -12.46
CA CYS A 37 -5.56 -10.35 -11.14
C CYS A 37 -5.52 -8.82 -11.21
N LEU A 38 -4.52 -8.25 -11.90
CA LEU A 38 -4.39 -6.79 -12.05
C LEU A 38 -5.56 -6.19 -12.84
N LEU A 39 -6.05 -6.88 -13.86
CA LEU A 39 -7.25 -6.47 -14.61
C LEU A 39 -8.51 -6.47 -13.72
N VAL A 40 -8.67 -7.49 -12.87
CA VAL A 40 -9.78 -7.54 -11.89
C VAL A 40 -9.68 -6.36 -10.92
N LEU A 41 -8.50 -6.06 -10.39
CA LEU A 41 -8.30 -4.92 -9.49
C LEU A 41 -8.55 -3.58 -10.17
N LEU A 42 -8.15 -3.45 -11.45
CA LEU A 42 -8.47 -2.27 -12.26
C LEU A 42 -9.98 -2.11 -12.43
N ALA A 43 -10.70 -3.19 -12.73
CA ALA A 43 -12.16 -3.18 -12.85
C ALA A 43 -12.84 -2.80 -11.52
N ILE A 44 -12.36 -3.31 -10.39
CA ILE A 44 -12.84 -2.92 -9.05
C ILE A 44 -12.63 -1.42 -8.81
N SER A 45 -11.43 -0.91 -9.11
CA SER A 45 -11.08 0.50 -8.93
C SER A 45 -11.95 1.43 -9.76
N LEU A 46 -12.12 1.13 -11.05
CA LEU A 46 -12.96 1.91 -11.96
C LEU A 46 -14.44 1.81 -11.59
N GLY A 47 -14.92 0.60 -11.24
CA GLY A 47 -16.31 0.38 -10.83
C GLY A 47 -16.68 1.14 -9.56
N PHE A 48 -15.79 1.14 -8.56
CA PHE A 48 -16.03 1.84 -7.29
C PHE A 48 -16.14 3.37 -7.46
N PHE A 49 -15.35 3.94 -8.36
CA PHE A 49 -15.37 5.38 -8.67
C PHE A 49 -16.13 5.75 -9.94
N ALA A 50 -16.90 4.82 -10.52
CA ALA A 50 -17.64 5.07 -11.76
C ALA A 50 -18.55 6.31 -11.70
N PRO A 51 -19.29 6.58 -10.60
CA PRO A 51 -20.11 7.79 -10.52
C PRO A 51 -19.31 9.10 -10.61
N LEU A 52 -18.06 9.09 -10.16
CA LEU A 52 -17.18 10.27 -10.19
C LEU A 52 -16.68 10.55 -11.62
N HIS A 53 -16.37 9.50 -12.39
CA HIS A 53 -15.80 9.63 -13.73
C HIS A 53 -16.84 9.76 -14.83
N PHE A 54 -17.99 9.10 -14.68
CA PHE A 54 -18.95 8.93 -15.77
C PHE A 54 -20.30 9.62 -15.53
N SER A 55 -20.60 10.04 -14.29
CA SER A 55 -21.91 10.63 -13.96
C SER A 55 -21.86 12.13 -13.66
N GLY A 56 -20.72 12.79 -13.93
CA GLY A 56 -20.53 14.23 -13.69
C GLY A 56 -20.63 14.64 -12.21
N ARG A 57 -20.64 13.69 -11.28
CA ARG A 57 -20.63 13.97 -9.85
C ARG A 57 -19.21 14.33 -9.44
N THR A 58 -19.07 15.28 -8.54
CA THR A 58 -17.79 15.66 -7.95
C THR A 58 -17.81 15.44 -6.45
N LEU A 59 -16.63 15.24 -5.87
CA LEU A 59 -16.50 15.33 -4.42
C LEU A 59 -16.48 16.82 -4.06
N ALA A 60 -17.24 17.19 -3.03
CA ALA A 60 -17.23 18.53 -2.45
C ALA A 60 -16.70 18.43 -1.01
N PRO A 61 -15.39 18.26 -0.80
CA PRO A 61 -14.85 17.94 0.51
C PRO A 61 -14.76 19.21 1.36
N GLY A 62 -15.46 19.23 2.49
CA GLY A 62 -15.48 20.37 3.41
C GLY A 62 -14.08 20.78 3.87
N ASP A 63 -13.20 19.81 4.14
CA ASP A 63 -11.82 20.11 4.57
C ASP A 63 -11.00 20.75 3.46
N THR A 64 -11.26 20.41 2.19
CA THR A 64 -10.55 21.04 1.07
C THR A 64 -10.96 22.50 0.92
N ILE A 65 -12.25 22.80 1.13
CA ILE A 65 -12.77 24.17 1.12
C ILE A 65 -12.18 24.97 2.29
N ASN A 66 -12.22 24.41 3.50
CA ASN A 66 -11.68 25.05 4.70
C ASN A 66 -10.17 25.29 4.60
N TRP A 67 -9.42 24.29 4.11
CA TRP A 67 -7.99 24.43 3.87
C TRP A 67 -7.70 25.54 2.85
N ARG A 68 -8.45 25.61 1.75
CA ARG A 68 -8.27 26.68 0.75
C ARG A 68 -8.51 28.05 1.37
N ALA A 69 -9.56 28.21 2.17
CA ALA A 69 -9.83 29.45 2.88
C ALA A 69 -8.67 29.83 3.82
N MET A 70 -8.12 28.88 4.58
CA MET A 70 -6.94 29.13 5.43
C MET A 70 -5.68 29.49 4.64
N ALA A 71 -5.45 28.85 3.49
CA ALA A 71 -4.26 29.06 2.67
C ALA A 71 -4.32 30.33 1.82
N GLU A 72 -5.48 30.99 1.69
CA GLU A 72 -5.70 32.06 0.71
C GLU A 72 -4.75 33.24 0.89
N SER A 73 -4.49 33.70 2.12
CA SER A 73 -3.54 34.81 2.36
C SER A 73 -2.11 34.46 1.93
N MET A 74 -1.71 33.20 2.11
CA MET A 74 -0.41 32.68 1.70
C MET A 74 -0.31 32.57 0.18
N ILE A 75 -1.39 32.12 -0.46
CA ILE A 75 -1.46 31.99 -1.92
C ILE A 75 -1.39 33.38 -2.56
N ALA A 76 -2.19 34.34 -2.09
CA ALA A 76 -2.20 35.70 -2.60
C ALA A 76 -0.83 36.39 -2.45
N TYR A 77 -0.14 36.17 -1.32
CA TYR A 77 1.22 36.69 -1.11
C TYR A 77 2.21 36.11 -2.12
N GLU A 78 2.18 34.80 -2.34
CA GLU A 78 3.09 34.12 -3.28
C GLU A 78 2.79 34.50 -4.73
N GLU A 79 1.52 34.67 -5.10
CA GLU A 79 1.11 35.17 -6.42
C GLU A 79 1.57 36.62 -6.67
N ALA A 80 1.58 37.46 -5.62
CA ALA A 80 1.98 38.87 -5.73
C ALA A 80 3.49 39.09 -5.70
N THR A 81 4.23 38.28 -4.92
CA THR A 81 5.67 38.51 -4.66
C THR A 81 6.57 37.51 -5.36
N GLY A 82 6.05 36.35 -5.76
CA GLY A 82 6.84 35.21 -6.22
C GLY A 82 7.56 34.45 -5.10
N GLU A 83 7.45 34.91 -3.84
CA GLU A 83 8.12 34.32 -2.68
C GLU A 83 7.15 33.46 -1.86
N PRO A 84 7.57 32.30 -1.34
CA PRO A 84 6.71 31.43 -0.54
C PRO A 84 6.33 32.12 0.78
N ALA A 85 5.04 32.16 1.08
CA ALA A 85 4.56 32.67 2.36
C ALA A 85 4.82 31.66 3.48
N LEU A 86 5.35 32.13 4.61
CA LEU A 86 5.57 31.32 5.82
C LEU A 86 4.55 31.58 6.93
N TRP A 87 3.64 32.54 6.73
CA TRP A 87 2.63 32.97 7.70
C TRP A 87 1.27 33.15 7.03
N ALA A 88 0.23 32.56 7.62
CA ALA A 88 -1.15 32.75 7.20
C ALA A 88 -1.81 33.82 8.08
N THR A 89 -2.10 35.00 7.53
CA THR A 89 -2.66 36.13 8.30
C THR A 89 -4.14 35.98 8.63
N ASN A 90 -4.87 35.26 7.77
CA ASN A 90 -6.32 35.08 7.88
C ASN A 90 -6.74 33.86 8.72
N ALA A 91 -5.81 32.97 9.05
CA ALA A 91 -6.07 31.81 9.89
C ALA A 91 -5.80 32.12 11.36
N PHE A 92 -6.80 31.97 12.25
CA PHE A 92 -6.67 32.13 13.71
C PHE A 92 -5.98 33.43 14.17
N ALA A 93 -6.26 34.55 13.48
CA ALA A 93 -5.59 35.86 13.69
C ALA A 93 -4.07 35.87 13.40
N GLY A 94 -3.56 34.83 12.73
CA GLY A 94 -2.15 34.68 12.36
C GLY A 94 -1.58 33.35 12.87
N MET A 95 -1.04 32.54 11.97
CA MET A 95 -0.27 31.35 12.37
C MET A 95 0.83 30.98 11.37
N PRO A 96 1.87 30.23 11.79
CA PRO A 96 2.87 29.68 10.89
C PRO A 96 2.24 28.77 9.82
N GLY A 97 2.68 28.95 8.57
CA GLY A 97 2.14 28.29 7.39
C GLY A 97 2.68 26.88 7.11
N TYR A 98 3.60 26.36 7.93
CA TYR A 98 4.30 25.08 7.72
C TYR A 98 3.35 23.89 7.51
N LEU A 99 2.21 23.89 8.18
CA LEU A 99 1.19 22.82 8.08
C LEU A 99 0.02 23.18 7.15
N ILE A 100 0.04 24.37 6.55
CA ILE A 100 -1.01 24.87 5.65
C ILE A 100 -0.52 24.73 4.21
N LYS A 101 0.56 25.44 3.86
CA LYS A 101 1.14 25.46 2.52
C LYS A 101 2.64 25.70 2.64
N TYR A 102 3.42 24.62 2.70
CA TYR A 102 4.87 24.70 2.66
C TYR A 102 5.40 24.19 1.31
N PRO A 103 6.32 24.92 0.65
CA PRO A 103 6.86 24.49 -0.63
C PRO A 103 7.58 23.15 -0.49
N LYS A 104 7.19 22.17 -1.32
CA LYS A 104 7.95 20.92 -1.46
C LYS A 104 9.18 21.22 -2.32
N ALA A 105 10.37 21.19 -1.72
CA ALA A 105 11.60 21.72 -2.30
C ALA A 105 12.06 21.01 -3.59
N VAL A 106 11.80 19.70 -3.76
CA VAL A 106 12.32 18.93 -4.89
C VAL A 106 11.28 17.93 -5.43
N PRO A 107 10.96 17.94 -6.74
CA PRO A 107 10.16 16.90 -7.39
C PRO A 107 10.84 15.52 -7.26
N GLN A 108 10.07 14.48 -6.92
CA GLN A 108 10.60 13.12 -6.70
C GLN A 108 9.69 12.05 -7.32
N LEU A 109 9.83 10.78 -6.92
CA LEU A 109 9.05 9.66 -7.43
C LEU A 109 7.53 9.81 -7.19
N ASP A 110 7.12 10.63 -6.22
CA ASP A 110 5.71 11.00 -6.02
C ASP A 110 5.16 11.92 -7.13
N THR A 111 6.02 12.48 -7.99
CA THR A 111 5.61 13.29 -9.14
C THR A 111 4.82 12.48 -10.17
N VAL A 112 5.13 11.19 -10.37
CA VAL A 112 4.41 10.36 -11.35
C VAL A 112 2.97 10.08 -10.91
N PRO A 113 2.70 9.60 -9.67
CA PRO A 113 1.34 9.54 -9.14
C PRO A 113 0.64 10.90 -9.11
N ARG A 114 1.38 11.99 -8.86
CA ARG A 114 0.83 13.36 -8.86
C ARG A 114 0.38 13.81 -10.25
N LEU A 115 1.09 13.43 -11.32
CA LEU A 115 0.66 13.68 -12.69
C LEU A 115 -0.63 12.92 -13.00
N LEU A 116 -0.70 11.64 -12.64
CA LEU A 116 -1.91 10.83 -12.82
C LEU A 116 -3.08 11.33 -11.99
N ARG A 117 -2.81 11.91 -10.81
CA ARG A 117 -3.84 12.54 -9.96
C ARG A 117 -4.58 13.66 -10.70
N SER A 118 -3.91 14.43 -11.55
CA SER A 118 -4.58 15.50 -12.31
C SER A 118 -5.66 14.98 -13.28
N PHE A 119 -5.54 13.71 -13.71
CA PHE A 119 -6.47 13.12 -14.68
C PHE A 119 -7.46 12.12 -14.05
N LEU A 120 -7.04 11.38 -13.02
CA LEU A 120 -7.80 10.26 -12.45
C LEU A 120 -7.78 10.27 -10.92
N TRP A 121 -8.01 11.42 -10.29
CA TRP A 121 -8.25 11.48 -8.85
C TRP A 121 -9.65 10.93 -8.52
N PRO A 122 -9.83 10.12 -7.46
CA PRO A 122 -8.86 9.48 -6.55
C PRO A 122 -8.37 8.10 -7.05
N THR A 123 -8.95 7.60 -8.14
CA THR A 123 -8.80 6.24 -8.69
C THR A 123 -7.35 5.85 -8.94
N SER A 124 -6.51 6.79 -9.36
CA SER A 124 -5.06 6.61 -9.50
C SER A 124 -4.44 6.05 -8.23
N HIS A 125 -4.65 6.72 -7.09
CA HIS A 125 -4.07 6.35 -5.80
C HIS A 125 -4.75 5.10 -5.21
N PHE A 126 -6.06 4.96 -5.43
CA PHE A 126 -6.77 3.76 -5.04
C PHE A 126 -6.26 2.51 -5.76
N LEU A 127 -5.95 2.61 -7.05
CA LEU A 127 -5.36 1.49 -7.78
C LEU A 127 -3.98 1.12 -7.21
N PHE A 128 -3.15 2.10 -6.83
CA PHE A 128 -1.89 1.85 -6.12
C PHE A 128 -2.13 1.10 -4.79
N LEU A 129 -3.16 1.45 -4.02
CA LEU A 129 -3.52 0.72 -2.81
C LEU A 129 -3.82 -0.76 -3.11
N LEU A 130 -4.68 -1.01 -4.11
CA LEU A 130 -5.07 -2.37 -4.48
C LEU A 130 -3.88 -3.20 -4.95
N ILE A 131 -3.05 -2.64 -5.84
CA ILE A 131 -1.87 -3.34 -6.37
C ILE A 131 -0.85 -3.60 -5.26
N GLY A 132 -0.56 -2.60 -4.41
CA GLY A 132 0.39 -2.78 -3.30
C GLY A 132 -0.05 -3.86 -2.33
N THR A 133 -1.34 -3.90 -2.01
CA THR A 133 -1.92 -4.92 -1.11
C THR A 133 -1.88 -6.30 -1.74
N TYR A 134 -2.23 -6.39 -3.03
CA TYR A 134 -2.14 -7.63 -3.80
C TYR A 134 -0.71 -8.18 -3.79
N LEU A 135 0.27 -7.35 -4.12
CA LEU A 135 1.67 -7.75 -4.16
C LEU A 135 2.20 -8.11 -2.77
N LEU A 136 1.82 -7.38 -1.72
CA LEU A 136 2.16 -7.70 -0.33
C LEU A 136 1.68 -9.11 0.03
N VAL A 137 0.40 -9.40 -0.19
CA VAL A 137 -0.17 -10.69 0.20
C VAL A 137 0.37 -11.83 -0.67
N VAL A 138 0.55 -11.61 -1.97
CA VAL A 138 1.22 -12.60 -2.84
C VAL A 138 2.64 -12.86 -2.39
N PHE A 139 3.39 -11.84 -1.99
CA PHE A 139 4.75 -11.99 -1.48
C PHE A 139 4.79 -12.82 -0.20
N LEU A 140 3.83 -12.62 0.71
CA LEU A 140 3.78 -13.32 2.00
C LEU A 140 3.21 -14.74 1.91
N THR A 141 2.28 -14.99 1.00
CA THR A 141 1.50 -16.25 0.98
C THR A 141 1.65 -17.08 -0.30
N GLY A 142 2.17 -16.50 -1.37
CA GLY A 142 2.17 -17.09 -2.71
C GLY A 142 0.79 -17.20 -3.37
N ASN A 143 -0.30 -16.82 -2.67
CA ASN A 143 -1.66 -17.01 -3.15
C ASN A 143 -2.19 -15.75 -3.88
N LYS A 144 -2.35 -15.86 -5.20
CA LYS A 144 -2.82 -14.77 -6.06
C LYS A 144 -4.27 -14.37 -5.78
N TRP A 145 -5.17 -15.34 -5.59
CA TRP A 145 -6.57 -15.05 -5.26
C TRP A 145 -6.73 -14.47 -3.86
N GLY A 146 -5.93 -14.96 -2.90
CA GLY A 146 -5.82 -14.36 -1.56
C GLY A 146 -5.37 -12.90 -1.63
N GLY A 147 -4.43 -12.59 -2.54
CA GLY A 147 -4.01 -11.22 -2.81
C GLY A 147 -5.14 -10.34 -3.36
N VAL A 148 -5.92 -10.83 -4.34
CA VAL A 148 -7.05 -10.07 -4.90
C VAL A 148 -8.11 -9.81 -3.83
N LEU A 149 -8.45 -10.84 -3.06
CA LEU A 149 -9.43 -10.73 -1.98
C LEU A 149 -8.98 -9.73 -0.92
N SER A 150 -7.71 -9.77 -0.52
CA SER A 150 -7.16 -8.85 0.50
C SER A 150 -7.09 -7.41 -0.01
N ALA A 151 -6.72 -7.22 -1.28
CA ALA A 151 -6.73 -5.91 -1.91
C ALA A 151 -8.15 -5.33 -1.96
N ALA A 152 -9.13 -6.12 -2.40
CA ALA A 152 -10.53 -5.71 -2.40
C ALA A 152 -11.04 -5.42 -0.99
N ALA A 153 -10.74 -6.28 -0.01
CA ALA A 153 -11.15 -6.10 1.38
C ALA A 153 -10.60 -4.79 1.97
N TYR A 154 -9.32 -4.47 1.72
CA TYR A 154 -8.73 -3.23 2.20
C TYR A 154 -9.29 -2.00 1.46
N GLY A 155 -9.32 -2.04 0.12
CA GLY A 155 -9.81 -0.92 -0.69
C GLY A 155 -11.29 -0.61 -0.48
N LEU A 156 -12.12 -1.63 -0.27
CA LEU A 156 -13.56 -1.47 -0.10
C LEU A 156 -13.98 -1.33 1.37
N THR A 157 -13.02 -1.09 2.28
CA THR A 157 -13.36 -0.68 3.65
C THR A 157 -14.18 0.61 3.63
N THR A 158 -15.14 0.72 4.55
CA THR A 158 -15.98 1.92 4.68
C THR A 158 -15.19 3.18 5.02
N TYR A 159 -13.99 3.03 5.61
CA TYR A 159 -13.18 4.15 6.05
C TYR A 159 -12.61 5.00 4.89
N LEU A 160 -12.11 4.36 3.83
CA LEU A 160 -11.50 5.06 2.69
C LEU A 160 -12.43 6.06 1.98
N PRO A 161 -13.69 5.72 1.63
CA PRO A 161 -14.61 6.70 1.06
C PRO A 161 -14.98 7.80 2.07
N ILE A 162 -15.12 7.49 3.36
CA ILE A 162 -15.46 8.49 4.40
C ILE A 162 -14.39 9.58 4.48
N ILE A 163 -13.12 9.19 4.60
CA ILE A 163 -12.02 10.19 4.70
C ILE A 163 -11.86 10.99 3.41
N LEU A 164 -12.15 10.37 2.27
CA LEU A 164 -12.05 11.01 0.97
C LEU A 164 -13.15 12.05 0.77
N VAL A 165 -14.39 11.75 1.18
CA VAL A 165 -15.51 12.70 1.17
C VAL A 165 -15.28 13.84 2.17
N ALA A 166 -14.69 13.57 3.33
CA ALA A 166 -14.32 14.62 4.28
C ALA A 166 -13.28 15.60 3.69
N GLY A 167 -12.36 15.09 2.87
CA GLY A 167 -11.28 15.88 2.26
C GLY A 167 -9.92 15.66 2.91
N HIS A 168 -9.78 14.61 3.74
CA HIS A 168 -8.52 14.16 4.34
C HIS A 168 -7.64 13.46 3.28
N ASN A 169 -7.31 14.18 2.22
CA ASN A 169 -6.64 13.65 1.03
C ASN A 169 -5.24 13.13 1.36
N THR A 170 -4.47 13.82 2.20
CA THR A 170 -3.13 13.38 2.64
C THR A 170 -3.19 12.05 3.38
N LYS A 171 -4.21 11.86 4.23
CA LYS A 171 -4.49 10.60 4.95
C LYS A 171 -4.77 9.46 3.99
N PHE A 172 -5.65 9.69 3.03
CA PHE A 172 -5.99 8.72 2.00
C PHE A 172 -4.75 8.29 1.19
N ILE A 173 -3.95 9.26 0.75
CA ILE A 173 -2.70 9.00 0.00
C ILE A 173 -1.72 8.17 0.83
N ALA A 174 -1.52 8.51 2.11
CA ALA A 174 -0.64 7.76 3.00
C ALA A 174 -1.10 6.30 3.16
N LEU A 175 -2.41 6.07 3.28
CA LEU A 175 -3.00 4.72 3.33
C LEU A 175 -2.82 3.94 2.02
N CYS A 176 -2.87 4.62 0.87
CA CYS A 176 -2.62 3.99 -0.43
C CYS A 176 -1.17 3.52 -0.60
N PHE A 177 -0.20 4.25 -0.05
CA PHE A 177 1.21 3.85 -0.11
C PHE A 177 1.64 2.89 0.99
N ALA A 178 0.85 2.74 2.06
CA ALA A 178 1.24 1.92 3.19
C ALA A 178 1.50 0.43 2.86
N PRO A 179 0.71 -0.26 1.99
CA PRO A 179 1.01 -1.64 1.60
C PRO A 179 2.37 -1.79 0.91
N TRP A 180 2.81 -0.79 0.15
CA TRP A 180 4.11 -0.78 -0.51
C TRP A 180 5.25 -0.63 0.49
N LEU A 181 5.07 0.22 1.51
CA LEU A 181 6.02 0.35 2.61
C LEU A 181 6.18 -0.98 3.36
N VAL A 182 5.06 -1.64 3.69
CA VAL A 182 5.06 -2.94 4.37
C VAL A 182 5.67 -4.04 3.50
N LEU A 183 5.36 -4.06 2.20
CA LEU A 183 5.95 -5.00 1.25
C LEU A 183 7.47 -4.83 1.14
N ALA A 184 7.95 -3.60 1.00
CA ALA A 184 9.38 -3.33 0.89
C ALA A 184 10.12 -3.70 2.19
N PHE A 185 9.53 -3.39 3.35
CA PHE A 185 10.05 -3.83 4.65
C PHE A 185 10.16 -5.36 4.73
N ALA A 186 9.08 -6.08 4.39
CA ALA A 186 9.07 -7.53 4.39
C ALA A 186 10.11 -8.10 3.41
N TYR A 187 10.30 -7.46 2.26
CA TYR A 187 11.30 -7.85 1.27
C TYR A 187 12.73 -7.71 1.81
N VAL A 188 13.04 -6.64 2.54
CA VAL A 188 14.36 -6.46 3.21
C VAL A 188 14.62 -7.56 4.23
N LEU A 189 13.63 -7.89 5.06
CA LEU A 189 13.78 -8.94 6.07
C LEU A 189 14.04 -10.32 5.44
N ARG A 190 13.38 -10.62 4.31
CA ARG A 190 13.47 -11.94 3.66
C ARG A 190 14.67 -12.06 2.73
N LYS A 191 15.06 -10.97 2.06
CA LYS A 191 16.11 -10.92 1.02
C LYS A 191 16.98 -9.66 1.17
N PRO A 192 17.77 -9.55 2.26
CA PRO A 192 18.57 -8.36 2.55
C PRO A 192 19.59 -8.11 1.43
N SER A 193 19.43 -6.99 0.74
CA SER A 193 20.24 -6.57 -0.41
C SER A 193 20.15 -5.06 -0.60
N LEU A 194 21.09 -4.48 -1.36
CA LEU A 194 21.05 -3.06 -1.73
C LEU A 194 19.71 -2.69 -2.39
N LEU A 195 19.25 -3.50 -3.34
CA LEU A 195 17.97 -3.27 -4.01
C LEU A 195 16.80 -3.25 -3.01
N ALA A 196 16.77 -4.18 -2.06
CA ALA A 196 15.72 -4.21 -1.05
C ALA A 196 15.74 -2.94 -0.18
N GLY A 197 16.93 -2.50 0.26
CA GLY A 197 17.10 -1.26 1.01
C GLY A 197 16.66 -0.01 0.22
N LEU A 198 16.99 0.07 -1.07
CA LEU A 198 16.55 1.16 -1.95
C LEU A 198 15.05 1.16 -2.18
N LEU A 199 14.42 0.00 -2.40
CA LEU A 199 12.97 -0.11 -2.53
C LEU A 199 12.26 0.33 -1.24
N PHE A 200 12.80 -0.04 -0.08
CA PHE A 200 12.30 0.43 1.21
C PHE A 200 12.45 1.95 1.38
N ALA A 201 13.62 2.50 1.02
CA ALA A 201 13.85 3.94 1.07
C ALA A 201 12.84 4.71 0.22
N ILE A 202 12.60 4.24 -1.02
CA ILE A 202 11.62 4.84 -1.94
C ILE A 202 10.20 4.76 -1.34
N ALA A 203 9.78 3.58 -0.87
CA ALA A 203 8.45 3.40 -0.32
C ALA A 203 8.23 4.25 0.95
N ALA A 204 9.24 4.33 1.82
CA ALA A 204 9.21 5.15 3.03
C ALA A 204 9.20 6.65 2.69
N ALA A 205 10.03 7.11 1.74
CA ALA A 205 10.06 8.49 1.30
C ALA A 205 8.72 8.92 0.69
N VAL A 206 8.13 8.11 -0.19
CA VAL A 206 6.82 8.41 -0.79
C VAL A 206 5.72 8.44 0.27
N ASN A 207 5.75 7.53 1.27
CA ASN A 207 4.79 7.54 2.36
C ASN A 207 4.93 8.78 3.26
N LEU A 208 6.16 9.17 3.60
CA LEU A 208 6.44 10.39 4.36
C LEU A 208 6.01 11.65 3.59
N ARG A 209 6.27 11.70 2.27
CA ARG A 209 5.87 12.80 1.39
C ARG A 209 4.36 12.89 1.13
N ALA A 210 3.59 11.86 1.50
CA ALA A 210 2.13 11.95 1.57
C ALA A 210 1.66 12.96 2.64
N ASP A 211 2.58 13.36 3.53
CA ASP A 211 2.42 14.48 4.46
C ASP A 211 1.29 14.25 5.48
N HIS A 212 1.24 13.03 6.02
CA HIS A 212 0.32 12.65 7.08
C HIS A 212 1.02 11.82 8.16
N VAL A 213 1.80 12.50 9.00
CA VAL A 213 2.68 11.91 10.03
C VAL A 213 1.99 10.85 10.88
N GLN A 214 0.72 11.05 11.25
CA GLN A 214 -0.02 10.09 12.08
C GLN A 214 -0.18 8.71 11.42
N ILE A 215 -0.40 8.63 10.10
CA ILE A 215 -0.54 7.34 9.41
C ILE A 215 0.82 6.66 9.32
N THR A 216 1.85 7.42 8.92
CA THR A 216 3.22 6.90 8.86
C THR A 216 3.67 6.37 10.23
N TYR A 217 3.39 7.11 11.30
CA TYR A 217 3.64 6.70 12.68
C TYR A 217 3.00 5.33 13.01
N TYR A 218 1.71 5.13 12.70
CA TYR A 218 1.05 3.85 12.97
C TYR A 218 1.68 2.68 12.21
N PHE A 219 2.06 2.88 10.95
CA PHE A 219 2.76 1.85 10.18
C PHE A 219 4.17 1.62 10.71
N THR A 220 4.91 2.64 11.12
CA THR A 220 6.22 2.47 11.77
C THR A 220 6.11 1.63 13.04
N PHE A 221 5.06 1.84 13.85
CA PHE A 221 4.78 0.99 15.02
C PHE A 221 4.52 -0.47 14.63
N LEU A 222 3.68 -0.70 13.62
CA LEU A 222 3.44 -2.04 13.08
C LEU A 222 4.75 -2.72 12.63
N LEU A 223 5.58 -2.01 11.87
CA LEU A 223 6.87 -2.51 11.39
C LEU A 223 7.85 -2.76 12.53
N GLY A 224 7.85 -1.91 13.56
CA GLY A 224 8.67 -2.07 14.76
C GLY A 224 8.32 -3.35 15.53
N VAL A 225 7.02 -3.60 15.74
CA VAL A 225 6.56 -4.85 16.36
C VAL A 225 6.96 -6.07 15.52
N TRP A 226 6.76 -6.02 14.20
CA TRP A 226 7.18 -7.11 13.31
C TRP A 226 8.70 -7.32 13.37
N TRP A 227 9.49 -6.26 13.34
CA TRP A 227 10.95 -6.33 13.47
C TRP A 227 11.39 -7.00 14.77
N ILE A 228 10.76 -6.67 15.91
CA ILE A 228 11.04 -7.30 17.20
C ILE A 228 10.76 -8.81 17.15
N VAL A 229 9.60 -9.21 16.61
CA VAL A 229 9.21 -10.62 16.48
C VAL A 229 10.23 -11.39 15.64
N GLU A 230 10.67 -10.82 14.51
CA GLU A 230 11.68 -11.44 13.64
C GLU A 230 13.07 -11.47 14.31
N GLY A 231 13.39 -10.48 15.15
CA GLY A 231 14.60 -10.47 15.97
C GLY A 231 14.62 -11.59 17.01
N VAL A 232 13.52 -11.79 17.74
CA VAL A 232 13.36 -12.90 18.69
C VAL A 232 13.47 -14.25 17.97
N ALA A 233 12.83 -14.40 16.80
CA ALA A 233 12.96 -15.61 15.99
C ALA A 233 14.41 -15.84 15.52
N ALA A 234 15.10 -14.78 15.09
CA ALA A 234 16.50 -14.87 14.65
C ALA A 234 17.46 -15.29 15.76
N VAL A 235 17.24 -14.85 17.01
CA VAL A 235 17.98 -15.33 18.18
C VAL A 235 17.74 -16.81 18.39
N ARG A 236 16.47 -17.23 18.42
CA ARG A 236 16.08 -18.63 18.69
C ARG A 236 16.58 -19.61 17.62
N GLU A 237 16.62 -19.18 16.37
CA GLU A 237 16.98 -20.01 15.21
C GLU A 237 18.45 -19.83 14.76
N GLY A 238 19.25 -19.04 15.48
CA GLY A 238 20.66 -18.81 15.14
C GLY A 238 20.89 -18.03 13.83
N ARG A 239 19.91 -17.24 13.37
CA ARG A 239 19.96 -16.47 12.11
C ARG A 239 20.38 -15.00 12.29
N LEU A 240 21.10 -14.69 13.37
CA LEU A 240 21.46 -13.31 13.75
C LEU A 240 22.23 -12.55 12.68
N ALA A 241 23.16 -13.19 11.96
CA ALA A 241 23.92 -12.53 10.90
C ALA A 241 23.02 -12.07 9.73
N ALA A 242 22.01 -12.88 9.37
CA ALA A 242 21.04 -12.51 8.33
C ALA A 242 20.14 -11.35 8.81
N PHE A 243 19.64 -11.44 10.05
CA PHE A 243 18.82 -10.40 10.65
C PHE A 243 19.57 -9.07 10.83
N GLY A 244 20.85 -9.11 11.23
CA GLY A 244 21.70 -7.94 11.34
C GLY A 244 21.92 -7.24 10.00
N ARG A 245 22.14 -8.01 8.92
CA ARG A 245 22.21 -7.45 7.55
C ARG A 245 20.90 -6.79 7.12
N ALA A 246 19.76 -7.45 7.37
CA ALA A 246 18.45 -6.87 7.08
C ALA A 246 18.21 -5.57 7.85
N THR A 247 18.54 -5.56 9.14
CA THR A 247 18.44 -4.38 10.00
C THR A 247 19.34 -3.25 9.48
N GLY A 248 20.57 -3.55 9.08
CA GLY A 248 21.47 -2.57 8.45
C GLY A 248 20.86 -1.93 7.20
N TRP A 249 20.25 -2.72 6.31
CA TRP A 249 19.55 -2.18 5.14
C TRP A 249 18.31 -1.37 5.48
N LEU A 250 17.54 -1.76 6.51
CA LEU A 250 16.41 -0.97 7.00
C LEU A 250 16.87 0.39 7.53
N VAL A 251 17.92 0.42 8.35
CA VAL A 251 18.49 1.67 8.91
C VAL A 251 19.00 2.57 7.78
N LEU A 252 19.81 2.03 6.86
CA LEU A 252 20.31 2.79 5.70
C LEU A 252 19.17 3.31 4.83
N GLY A 253 18.15 2.49 4.59
CA GLY A 253 16.98 2.88 3.82
C GLY A 253 16.13 3.95 4.52
N SER A 254 15.97 3.88 5.85
CA SER A 254 15.30 4.92 6.64
C SER A 254 16.05 6.24 6.59
N VAL A 255 17.38 6.24 6.74
CA VAL A 255 18.20 7.45 6.61
C VAL A 255 18.06 8.05 5.22
N LEU A 256 18.17 7.23 4.18
CA LEU A 256 18.00 7.68 2.80
C LEU A 256 16.59 8.25 2.56
N ALA A 257 15.55 7.61 3.08
CA ALA A 257 14.18 8.10 2.98
C ALA A 257 14.01 9.49 3.62
N LEU A 258 14.59 9.71 4.80
CA LEU A 258 14.56 11.00 5.48
C LEU A 258 15.30 12.08 4.67
N LEU A 259 16.47 11.75 4.11
CA LEU A 259 17.23 12.66 3.24
C LEU A 259 16.49 13.01 1.95
N MET A 260 15.62 12.13 1.45
CA MET A 260 14.76 12.41 0.29
C MET A 260 13.58 13.31 0.65
N VAL A 261 13.16 13.35 1.91
CA VAL A 261 11.98 14.12 2.34
C VAL A 261 12.35 15.50 2.88
N ALA A 262 13.53 15.61 3.51
CA ALA A 262 14.12 16.87 4.00
C ALA A 262 14.39 17.84 2.84
#